data_AF-A0A8H7ZUJ8-F1
#
_entry.id   AF-A0A8H7ZUJ8-F1
#
_cell.length_a   1.000
_cell.length_b   1.000
_cell.length_c   1.000
_cell.angle_alpha   90.00
_cell.angle_beta   90.00
_cell.angle_gamma   90.00
#
_symmetry.space_group_name_H-M   'P 1'
#
loop_
_entity.id
_entity.type
_entity.pdbx_description
1 polymer ?
#
loop_
_entity_poly.entity_id
_entity_poly.type
_entity_poly.pdbx_seq_one_letter_code
_entity_poly.pdbx_strand_id
1 'polypeptide(L)'
;MLRVVCETLFTYTTLAASDDYAAYERIKAASASRFLLFTYSCGVTRGSASAEAPEDGRVLVAAKPWVHRDAFSVLVKMCMSDVVVGKWGAHRLVLVAFVADIVKTVLAVAESVIPSNSAESDKPDFGKWAKNPRVMSLLAGEYGPPNEDVTALVHFVRWVLESAGYSPPFVETFLTDQVPPRLLFKFVQAHSTPFLRKCAAFLYARFGVTYAGRRAADGAPELERLMHHLAVPPYRVLLAASGDPPRLLCGLRKLVACWLRHHVDHRSASGAAPQRRLRLGYPGVYSLVRLPARLDQLYEASLHVKCPKCRTVPLNPAFCLMCGRVLCTQSHCCMDGDNGECHMHGRA
;
A
#
# COMPACT_ATOMS: atom_id res chain seq x y z
N MET A 1 -13.53 17.20 16.97
CA MET A 1 -12.92 16.29 17.96
C MET A 1 -11.56 15.77 17.49
N LEU A 2 -11.45 15.06 16.35
CA LEU A 2 -10.17 14.48 15.86
C LEU A 2 -9.04 15.52 15.74
N ARG A 3 -9.30 16.70 15.14
CA ARG A 3 -8.31 17.77 14.99
C ARG A 3 -7.81 18.29 16.34
N VAL A 4 -8.71 18.55 17.28
CA VAL A 4 -8.36 19.01 18.63
C VAL A 4 -7.52 17.96 19.35
N VAL A 5 -7.84 16.68 19.21
CA VAL A 5 -7.04 15.57 19.78
C VAL A 5 -5.66 15.49 19.11
N CYS A 6 -5.57 15.67 17.79
CA CYS A 6 -4.28 15.67 17.08
C CYS A 6 -3.42 16.89 17.45
N GLU A 7 -4.00 18.08 17.54
CA GLU A 7 -3.30 19.29 17.99
C GLU A 7 -2.84 19.12 19.44
N THR A 8 -3.70 18.62 20.33
CA THR A 8 -3.34 18.31 21.72
C THR A 8 -2.21 17.28 21.77
N LEU A 9 -2.33 16.14 21.10
CA LEU A 9 -1.27 15.13 21.06
C LEU A 9 0.04 15.69 20.50
N PHE A 10 -0.02 16.50 19.43
CA PHE A 10 1.15 17.13 18.87
C PHE A 10 1.81 18.06 19.89
N THR A 11 1.04 18.97 20.50
CA THR A 11 1.51 19.90 21.54
C THR A 11 2.10 19.15 22.75
N TYR A 12 1.45 18.08 23.21
CA TYR A 12 1.96 17.26 24.31
C TYR A 12 3.22 16.49 23.91
N THR A 13 3.31 15.95 22.70
CA THR A 13 4.56 15.29 22.23
C THR A 13 5.71 16.29 22.04
N THR A 14 5.42 17.52 21.64
CA THR A 14 6.44 18.58 21.52
C THR A 14 6.88 19.12 22.89
N LEU A 15 6.00 19.10 23.89
CA LEU A 15 6.30 19.61 25.24
C LEU A 15 6.91 18.54 26.17
N ALA A 16 6.49 17.27 26.04
CA ALA A 16 6.88 16.19 26.96
C ALA A 16 8.18 15.47 26.58
N ALA A 17 8.71 15.69 25.37
CA ALA A 17 9.97 15.12 24.94
C ALA A 17 10.98 16.27 24.80
N SER A 18 11.92 16.44 25.75
CA SER A 18 13.06 17.33 25.52
C SER A 18 14.24 16.58 24.88
N ASP A 19 14.46 15.33 25.27
CA ASP A 19 15.56 14.49 24.75
C ASP A 19 15.13 13.63 23.54
N ASP A 20 13.93 13.05 23.57
CA ASP A 20 13.38 12.27 22.45
C ASP A 20 12.89 13.15 21.29
N TYR A 21 12.59 14.43 21.54
CA TYR A 21 12.20 15.37 20.49
C TYR A 21 13.37 15.74 19.60
N ALA A 22 14.57 15.87 20.17
CA ALA A 22 15.79 16.04 19.37
C ALA A 22 16.05 14.82 18.48
N ALA A 23 15.71 13.61 18.92
CA ALA A 23 15.78 12.40 18.08
C ALA A 23 14.69 12.39 17.00
N TYR A 24 13.46 12.78 17.33
CA TYR A 24 12.34 12.91 16.39
C TYR A 24 12.62 13.96 15.29
N GLU A 25 13.09 15.16 15.66
CA GLU A 25 13.48 16.20 14.71
C GLU A 25 14.67 15.76 13.84
N ARG A 26 15.65 15.04 14.40
CA ARG A 26 16.71 14.41 13.60
C ARG A 26 16.16 13.41 12.59
N ILE A 27 15.20 12.56 12.96
CA ILE A 27 14.56 11.59 12.06
C ILE A 27 13.72 12.30 10.98
N LYS A 28 13.01 13.37 11.34
CA LYS A 28 12.22 14.22 10.45
C LYS A 28 13.11 14.93 9.43
N ALA A 29 14.16 15.60 9.89
CA ALA A 29 15.16 16.24 9.05
C ALA A 29 15.85 15.23 8.13
N ALA A 30 16.30 14.08 8.66
CA ALA A 30 16.91 13.04 7.85
C ALA A 30 15.95 12.45 6.79
N SER A 31 14.67 12.29 7.11
CA SER A 31 13.66 11.80 6.16
C SER A 31 13.36 12.83 5.06
N ALA A 32 13.28 14.11 5.43
CA ALA A 32 13.10 15.22 4.50
C ALA A 32 14.30 15.37 3.56
N SER A 33 15.53 15.36 4.11
CA SER A 33 16.77 15.43 3.33
C SER A 33 16.88 14.24 2.39
N ARG A 34 16.59 13.01 2.84
CA ARG A 34 16.58 11.82 1.97
C ARG A 34 15.57 11.92 0.83
N PHE A 35 14.37 12.42 1.09
CA PHE A 35 13.37 12.61 0.04
C PHE A 35 13.83 13.66 -0.99
N LEU A 36 14.33 14.80 -0.53
CA LEU A 36 14.84 15.85 -1.42
C LEU A 36 16.03 15.36 -2.25
N LEU A 37 17.00 14.69 -1.62
CA LEU A 37 18.15 14.06 -2.30
C LEU A 37 17.69 13.03 -3.32
N PHE A 38 16.70 12.20 -2.97
CA PHE A 38 16.13 11.24 -3.92
C PHE A 38 15.51 11.96 -5.13
N THR A 39 14.67 12.97 -4.91
CA THR A 39 14.06 13.72 -6.02
C THR A 39 15.07 14.48 -6.89
N TYR A 40 16.16 14.94 -6.27
CA TYR A 40 17.29 15.55 -6.97
C TYR A 40 18.05 14.52 -7.82
N SER A 41 18.38 13.36 -7.27
CA SER A 41 19.02 12.26 -8.02
C SER A 41 18.16 11.76 -9.19
N CYS A 42 16.85 11.98 -9.12
CA CYS A 42 15.90 11.67 -10.19
C CYS A 42 15.72 12.79 -11.21
N GLY A 43 16.42 13.92 -11.05
CA GLY A 43 16.35 15.08 -11.93
C GLY A 43 14.97 15.73 -11.95
N VAL A 44 14.23 15.64 -10.83
CA VAL A 44 12.86 16.19 -10.69
C VAL A 44 12.87 17.61 -10.12
N THR A 45 13.83 17.93 -9.25
CA THR A 45 14.04 19.28 -8.71
C THR A 45 15.38 19.84 -9.21
N ARG A 46 15.38 21.09 -9.69
CA ARG A 46 16.61 21.85 -10.01
C ARG A 46 16.87 22.87 -8.91
N GLY A 47 17.99 22.76 -8.21
CA GLY A 47 18.42 23.67 -7.13
C GLY A 47 19.71 23.17 -6.48
N SER A 48 20.60 24.10 -6.10
CA SER A 48 21.91 23.81 -5.52
C SER A 48 21.77 22.89 -4.31
N ALA A 49 22.50 21.78 -4.33
CA ALA A 49 22.81 21.02 -3.12
C ALA A 49 23.75 21.86 -2.23
N SER A 50 23.24 22.93 -1.61
CA SER A 50 23.95 23.67 -0.57
C SER A 50 23.40 23.23 0.79
N ALA A 51 23.91 22.10 1.26
CA ALA A 51 24.00 21.64 2.64
C ALA A 51 24.27 20.14 2.55
N GLU A 52 25.55 19.77 2.57
CA GLU A 52 26.02 18.40 2.78
C GLU A 52 25.25 17.35 1.97
N ALA A 53 25.47 17.31 0.65
CA ALA A 53 25.20 16.07 -0.06
C ALA A 53 26.11 15.00 0.57
N PRO A 54 25.59 13.96 1.24
CA PRO A 54 26.47 12.86 1.60
C PRO A 54 26.99 12.28 0.28
N GLU A 55 28.31 12.21 0.13
CA GLU A 55 29.03 11.75 -1.07
C GLU A 55 28.66 10.32 -1.54
N ASP A 56 27.72 9.65 -0.88
CA ASP A 56 27.49 8.24 -1.07
C ASP A 56 26.16 7.98 -1.78
N GLY A 57 26.24 7.75 -3.10
CA GLY A 57 25.25 6.94 -3.81
C GLY A 57 25.00 5.58 -3.15
N ARG A 58 25.94 5.10 -2.31
CA ARG A 58 25.83 3.93 -1.45
C ARG A 58 24.74 4.05 -0.37
N VAL A 59 24.46 5.25 0.16
CA VAL A 59 23.43 5.48 1.19
C VAL A 59 22.03 5.29 0.60
N LEU A 60 21.83 5.64 -0.68
CA LEU A 60 20.56 5.42 -1.37
C LEU A 60 20.32 3.93 -1.61
N VAL A 61 21.34 3.17 -2.03
CA VAL A 61 21.24 1.72 -2.27
C VAL A 61 21.00 0.94 -0.97
N ALA A 62 21.61 1.35 0.14
CA ALA A 62 21.38 0.74 1.46
C ALA A 62 19.98 1.05 2.04
N ALA A 63 19.33 2.13 1.57
CA ALA A 63 18.03 2.52 2.08
C ALA A 63 16.91 1.75 1.38
N LYS A 64 16.03 1.12 2.16
CA LYS A 64 14.85 0.40 1.63
C LYS A 64 14.06 1.25 0.61
N PRO A 65 13.79 0.78 -0.63
CA PRO A 65 13.08 1.54 -1.66
C PRO A 65 11.69 1.94 -1.24
N TRP A 66 11.17 3.04 -1.81
CA TRP A 66 9.85 3.57 -1.46
C TRP A 66 8.75 2.53 -1.61
N VAL A 67 8.74 1.79 -2.72
CA VAL A 67 7.77 0.73 -3.04
C VAL A 67 7.67 -0.32 -1.92
N HIS A 68 8.76 -0.58 -1.20
CA HIS A 68 8.76 -1.55 -0.10
C HIS A 68 8.33 -0.95 1.26
N ARG A 69 8.06 0.36 1.33
CA ARG A 69 7.57 1.06 2.53
C ARG A 69 6.04 1.19 2.47
N ASP A 70 5.44 1.62 3.58
CA ASP A 70 4.05 2.07 3.59
C ASP A 70 3.99 3.51 3.06
N ALA A 71 3.35 3.70 1.90
CA ALA A 71 3.31 5.00 1.21
C ALA A 71 2.71 6.10 2.09
N PHE A 72 1.71 5.76 2.91
CA PHE A 72 1.06 6.69 3.83
C PHE A 72 2.01 7.13 4.95
N SER A 73 2.76 6.21 5.54
CA SER A 73 3.77 6.53 6.55
C SER A 73 4.87 7.45 6.01
N VAL A 74 5.28 7.26 4.75
CA VAL A 74 6.26 8.16 4.10
C VAL A 74 5.62 9.53 3.86
N LEU A 75 4.38 9.59 3.38
CA LEU A 75 3.60 10.83 3.21
C LEU A 75 3.55 11.64 4.51
N VAL A 76 3.15 11.01 5.61
CA VAL A 76 3.06 11.68 6.92
C VAL A 76 4.42 12.27 7.30
N LYS A 77 5.51 11.51 7.20
CA LYS A 77 6.87 11.99 7.50
C LYS A 77 7.27 13.20 6.65
N MET A 78 6.95 13.19 5.36
CA MET A 78 7.22 14.33 4.47
C MET A 78 6.37 15.55 4.83
N CYS A 79 5.09 15.34 5.16
CA CYS A 79 4.17 16.41 5.56
C CYS A 79 4.44 16.99 6.95
N MET A 80 5.23 16.31 7.79
CA MET A 80 5.71 16.88 9.05
C MET A 80 6.86 17.85 8.86
N SER A 81 7.55 17.85 7.71
CA SER A 81 8.63 18.80 7.39
C SER A 81 8.09 20.00 6.64
N ASP A 82 8.12 21.17 7.28
CA ASP A 82 7.62 22.42 6.68
C ASP A 82 8.45 22.84 5.45
N VAL A 83 9.74 22.50 5.39
CA VAL A 83 10.60 22.72 4.20
C VAL A 83 10.09 21.94 2.99
N VAL A 84 9.73 20.66 3.20
CA VAL A 84 9.23 19.80 2.12
C VAL A 84 7.83 20.25 1.71
N VAL A 85 6.96 20.55 2.67
CA VAL A 85 5.60 21.04 2.41
C VAL A 85 5.64 22.39 1.69
N GLY A 86 6.52 23.32 2.06
CA GLY A 86 6.68 24.61 1.40
C GLY A 86 7.14 24.47 -0.06
N LYS A 87 8.04 23.53 -0.36
CA LYS A 87 8.56 23.31 -1.72
C LYS A 87 7.57 22.55 -2.62
N TRP A 88 6.89 21.53 -2.10
CA TRP A 88 6.08 20.61 -2.90
C TRP A 88 4.56 20.85 -2.77
N GLY A 89 4.10 21.32 -1.62
CA GLY A 89 2.68 21.38 -1.27
C GLY A 89 2.10 20.02 -0.89
N ALA A 90 1.22 19.99 0.11
CA ALA A 90 0.65 18.74 0.66
C ALA A 90 -0.10 17.90 -0.39
N HIS A 91 -0.87 18.55 -1.28
CA HIS A 91 -1.61 17.85 -2.35
C HIS A 91 -0.69 17.14 -3.36
N ARG A 92 0.47 17.75 -3.71
CA ARG A 92 1.42 17.09 -4.62
C ARG A 92 2.11 15.92 -3.94
N LEU A 93 2.40 16.01 -2.64
CA LEU A 93 2.93 14.89 -1.86
C LEU A 93 1.92 13.73 -1.80
N VAL A 94 0.63 14.02 -1.63
CA VAL A 94 -0.45 13.01 -1.73
C VAL A 94 -0.43 12.35 -3.10
N LEU A 95 -0.33 13.12 -4.18
CA LEU A 95 -0.25 12.58 -5.55
C LEU A 95 0.97 11.66 -5.75
N VAL A 96 2.15 12.09 -5.31
CA VAL A 96 3.38 11.28 -5.39
C VAL A 96 3.22 9.99 -4.59
N ALA A 97 2.73 10.07 -3.36
CA ALA A 97 2.52 8.89 -2.51
C ALA A 97 1.43 7.96 -3.08
N PHE A 98 0.40 8.51 -3.71
CA PHE A 98 -0.67 7.74 -4.35
C PHE A 98 -0.17 6.94 -5.54
N VAL A 99 0.62 7.56 -6.43
CA VAL A 99 1.23 6.86 -7.56
C VAL A 99 2.19 5.77 -7.07
N ALA A 100 2.95 6.04 -6.00
CA ALA A 100 3.81 5.02 -5.38
C ALA A 100 3.01 3.82 -4.85
N ASP A 101 1.82 4.05 -4.28
CA ASP A 101 0.91 3.00 -3.81
C ASP A 101 0.33 2.16 -4.97
N ILE A 102 -0.02 2.79 -6.09
CA ILE A 102 -0.45 2.10 -7.32
C ILE A 102 0.69 1.22 -7.85
N VAL A 103 1.90 1.77 -7.99
CA VAL A 103 3.09 1.01 -8.46
C VAL A 103 3.37 -0.19 -7.55
N LYS A 104 3.30 0.00 -6.23
CA LYS A 104 3.45 -1.08 -5.25
C LYS A 104 2.38 -2.16 -5.42
N THR A 105 1.13 -1.76 -5.65
CA THR A 105 0.02 -2.70 -5.89
C THR A 105 0.29 -3.56 -7.12
N VAL A 106 0.71 -2.96 -8.23
CA VAL A 106 1.06 -3.69 -9.46
C VAL A 106 2.19 -4.70 -9.21
N LEU A 107 3.28 -4.26 -8.57
CA LEU A 107 4.43 -5.13 -8.29
C LEU A 107 4.09 -6.26 -7.32
N ALA A 108 3.30 -5.99 -6.28
CA ALA A 108 2.90 -7.02 -5.33
C ALA A 108 1.96 -8.07 -5.95
N VAL A 109 1.05 -7.65 -6.84
CA VAL A 109 0.21 -8.59 -7.60
C VAL A 109 1.07 -9.44 -8.53
N ALA A 110 2.01 -8.85 -9.26
CA ALA A 110 2.92 -9.61 -10.12
C ALA A 110 3.77 -10.63 -9.32
N GLU A 111 4.33 -10.21 -8.18
CA GLU A 111 5.07 -11.11 -7.29
C GLU A 111 4.18 -12.25 -6.77
N SER A 112 2.90 -11.99 -6.49
CA SER A 112 1.97 -13.00 -5.97
C SER A 112 1.76 -14.19 -6.91
N VAL A 113 1.92 -13.99 -8.24
CA VAL A 113 1.72 -15.05 -9.23
C VAL A 113 2.96 -15.93 -9.41
N ILE A 114 4.14 -15.40 -9.07
CA ILE A 114 5.39 -16.16 -9.14
C ILE A 114 5.35 -17.24 -8.06
N PRO A 115 5.70 -18.50 -8.36
CA PRO A 115 5.78 -19.55 -7.35
C PRO A 115 6.78 -19.19 -6.24
N SER A 116 6.39 -19.28 -4.98
CA SER A 116 7.33 -19.36 -3.86
C SER A 116 7.54 -20.83 -3.48
N ASN A 117 8.59 -21.13 -2.71
CA ASN A 117 8.84 -22.47 -2.12
C ASN A 117 7.72 -22.96 -1.17
N SER A 118 6.60 -22.23 -1.05
CA SER A 118 5.39 -22.63 -0.36
C SER A 118 4.57 -23.58 -1.24
N ALA A 119 3.84 -24.51 -0.61
CA ALA A 119 2.96 -25.45 -1.30
C ALA A 119 2.08 -24.76 -2.38
N GLU A 120 1.94 -25.44 -3.51
CA GLU A 120 1.22 -25.00 -4.72
C GLU A 120 -0.25 -24.60 -4.45
N SER A 121 -0.82 -25.05 -3.32
CA SER A 121 -2.16 -24.73 -2.84
C SER A 121 -2.38 -23.28 -2.39
N ASP A 122 -1.32 -22.51 -2.11
CA ASP A 122 -1.44 -21.12 -1.63
C ASP A 122 -1.33 -20.06 -2.75
N LYS A 123 -1.20 -20.47 -4.02
CA LYS A 123 -1.14 -19.55 -5.15
C LYS A 123 -2.54 -18.94 -5.41
N PRO A 124 -2.66 -17.60 -5.52
CA PRO A 124 -3.92 -16.99 -5.91
C PRO A 124 -4.27 -17.37 -7.35
N ASP A 125 -5.41 -18.05 -7.52
CA ASP A 125 -5.97 -18.39 -8.84
C ASP A 125 -6.92 -17.27 -9.29
N PHE A 126 -6.33 -16.23 -9.89
CA PHE A 126 -7.07 -15.07 -10.40
C PHE A 126 -8.06 -15.44 -11.51
N GLY A 127 -7.80 -16.51 -12.28
CA GLY A 127 -8.71 -17.05 -13.27
C GLY A 127 -10.01 -17.58 -12.64
N LYS A 128 -9.91 -18.35 -11.55
CA LYS A 128 -11.08 -18.77 -10.75
C LYS A 128 -11.80 -17.59 -10.12
N TRP A 129 -11.07 -16.59 -9.62
CA TRP A 129 -11.69 -15.39 -9.03
C TRP A 129 -12.47 -14.59 -10.07
N ALA A 130 -11.91 -14.43 -11.27
CA ALA A 130 -12.59 -13.75 -12.37
C ALA A 130 -13.88 -14.46 -12.80
N LYS A 131 -13.99 -15.79 -12.63
CA LYS A 131 -15.20 -16.58 -12.92
C LYS A 131 -16.23 -16.57 -11.80
N ASN A 132 -15.91 -16.03 -10.62
CA ASN A 132 -16.86 -15.95 -9.51
C ASN A 132 -18.05 -15.05 -9.92
N PRO A 133 -19.32 -15.48 -9.76
CA PRO A 133 -20.49 -14.69 -10.18
C PRO A 133 -20.54 -13.26 -9.62
N ARG A 134 -20.08 -13.08 -8.37
CA ARG A 134 -20.03 -11.75 -7.73
C ARG A 134 -18.93 -10.86 -8.33
N VAL A 135 -17.83 -11.46 -8.76
CA VAL A 135 -16.74 -10.72 -9.41
C VAL A 135 -17.13 -10.42 -10.86
N MET A 136 -17.69 -11.40 -11.58
CA MET A 136 -18.24 -11.22 -12.93
C MET A 136 -19.21 -10.04 -12.99
N SER A 137 -20.15 -9.93 -12.05
CA SER A 137 -21.10 -8.81 -12.01
C SER A 137 -20.44 -7.46 -11.69
N LEU A 138 -19.30 -7.44 -10.99
CA LEU A 138 -18.50 -6.22 -10.75
C LEU A 138 -17.64 -5.83 -11.96
N LEU A 139 -17.27 -6.81 -12.79
CA LEU A 139 -16.48 -6.62 -14.00
C LEU A 139 -17.35 -6.28 -15.23
N ALA A 140 -18.62 -6.69 -15.20
CA ALA A 140 -19.64 -6.47 -16.23
C ALA A 140 -20.61 -5.33 -15.87
N GLY A 141 -21.27 -4.74 -16.87
CA GLY A 141 -22.33 -3.73 -16.69
C GLY A 141 -21.83 -2.28 -16.54
N GLU A 142 -22.74 -1.36 -16.15
CA GLU A 142 -22.49 0.09 -15.99
C GLU A 142 -21.40 0.43 -14.96
N TYR A 143 -21.15 -0.46 -14.00
CA TYR A 143 -20.17 -0.26 -12.92
C TYR A 143 -18.79 -0.88 -13.23
N GLY A 144 -18.64 -1.51 -14.39
CA GLY A 144 -17.37 -2.03 -14.90
C GLY A 144 -16.43 -0.89 -15.30
N PRO A 145 -15.10 -1.12 -15.29
CA PRO A 145 -14.17 -0.08 -15.72
C PRO A 145 -14.32 0.20 -17.22
N PRO A 146 -14.25 1.47 -17.66
CA PRO A 146 -14.26 1.83 -19.07
C PRO A 146 -13.13 1.14 -19.84
N ASN A 147 -13.36 0.75 -21.09
CA ASN A 147 -12.33 0.08 -21.90
C ASN A 147 -11.06 0.92 -22.04
N GLU A 148 -11.19 2.24 -22.21
CA GLU A 148 -10.06 3.16 -22.31
C GLU A 148 -9.18 3.16 -21.05
N ASP A 149 -9.81 3.14 -19.87
CA ASP A 149 -9.13 3.09 -18.58
C ASP A 149 -8.39 1.76 -18.39
N VAL A 150 -8.99 0.66 -18.85
CA VAL A 150 -8.36 -0.67 -18.83
C VAL A 150 -7.15 -0.71 -19.76
N THR A 151 -7.27 -0.16 -20.97
CA THR A 151 -6.14 -0.06 -21.92
C THR A 151 -5.01 0.79 -21.35
N ALA A 152 -5.31 1.95 -20.76
CA ALA A 152 -4.33 2.79 -20.09
C ALA A 152 -3.64 2.04 -18.93
N LEU A 153 -4.38 1.25 -18.16
CA LEU A 153 -3.82 0.40 -17.12
C LEU A 153 -2.87 -0.65 -17.69
N VAL A 154 -3.25 -1.35 -18.77
CA VAL A 154 -2.41 -2.37 -19.40
C VAL A 154 -1.06 -1.77 -19.83
N HIS A 155 -1.08 -0.61 -20.51
CA HIS A 155 0.15 0.08 -20.89
C HIS A 155 0.99 0.49 -19.67
N PHE A 156 0.34 0.99 -18.62
CA PHE A 156 1.02 1.36 -17.37
C PHE A 156 1.66 0.16 -16.67
N VAL A 157 0.93 -0.95 -16.55
CA VAL A 157 1.41 -2.18 -15.92
C VAL A 157 2.57 -2.76 -16.70
N ARG A 158 2.47 -2.83 -18.04
CA ARG A 158 3.57 -3.27 -18.90
C ARG A 158 4.82 -2.44 -18.65
N TRP A 159 4.71 -1.12 -18.70
CA TRP A 159 5.83 -0.22 -18.43
C TRP A 159 6.42 -0.41 -17.02
N VAL A 160 5.59 -0.54 -15.99
CA VAL A 160 6.04 -0.74 -14.60
C VAL A 160 6.79 -2.06 -14.44
N LEU A 161 6.28 -3.16 -15.00
CA LEU A 161 6.88 -4.48 -14.87
C LEU A 161 8.19 -4.58 -15.67
N GLU A 162 8.21 -4.12 -16.91
CA GLU A 162 9.44 -4.09 -17.71
C GLU A 162 10.52 -3.22 -17.05
N SER A 163 10.13 -2.04 -16.53
CA SER A 163 11.04 -1.15 -15.80
C SER A 163 11.50 -1.72 -14.45
N ALA A 164 10.78 -2.69 -13.89
CA ALA A 164 11.17 -3.44 -12.69
C ALA A 164 12.00 -4.70 -13.00
N GLY A 165 12.40 -4.90 -14.26
CA GLY A 165 13.28 -6.01 -14.66
C GLY A 165 12.55 -7.33 -14.94
N TYR A 166 11.21 -7.33 -15.05
CA TYR A 166 10.48 -8.51 -15.50
C TYR A 166 10.65 -8.71 -17.02
N SER A 167 10.77 -9.97 -17.44
CA SER A 167 10.98 -10.29 -18.86
C SER A 167 9.71 -10.00 -19.68
N PRO A 168 9.83 -9.50 -20.92
CA PRO A 168 8.69 -9.30 -21.81
C PRO A 168 7.73 -10.51 -21.94
N PRO A 169 8.20 -11.77 -22.07
CA PRO A 169 7.30 -12.91 -22.14
C PRO A 169 6.51 -13.12 -20.84
N PHE A 170 7.13 -12.90 -19.67
CA PHE A 170 6.41 -12.97 -18.40
C PHE A 170 5.33 -11.90 -18.31
N VAL A 171 5.64 -10.67 -18.73
CA VAL A 171 4.69 -9.54 -18.68
C VAL A 171 3.48 -9.81 -19.59
N GLU A 172 3.70 -10.38 -20.77
CA GLU A 172 2.61 -10.74 -21.67
C GLU A 172 1.73 -11.85 -21.05
N THR A 173 2.32 -12.96 -20.61
CA THR A 173 1.59 -14.04 -19.92
C THR A 173 0.85 -13.55 -18.67
N PHE A 174 1.43 -12.61 -17.92
CA PHE A 174 0.80 -12.02 -16.75
C PHE A 174 -0.49 -11.26 -17.12
N LEU A 175 -0.43 -10.45 -18.19
CA LEU A 175 -1.52 -9.60 -18.65
C LEU A 175 -2.62 -10.36 -19.41
N THR A 176 -2.28 -11.46 -20.11
CA THR A 176 -3.23 -12.24 -20.92
C THR A 176 -3.81 -13.43 -20.17
N ASP A 177 -2.95 -14.21 -19.50
CA ASP A 177 -3.32 -15.56 -19.07
C ASP A 177 -3.51 -15.66 -17.55
N GLN A 178 -2.77 -14.87 -16.78
CA GLN A 178 -2.76 -14.99 -15.32
C GLN A 178 -3.74 -14.04 -14.65
N VAL A 179 -3.73 -12.75 -14.98
CA VAL A 179 -4.57 -11.75 -14.31
C VAL A 179 -5.37 -10.95 -15.35
N PRO A 180 -6.69 -11.18 -15.44
CA PRO A 180 -7.54 -10.43 -16.37
C PRO A 180 -7.43 -8.91 -16.13
N PRO A 181 -7.22 -8.08 -17.18
CA PRO A 181 -6.97 -6.64 -17.02
C PRO A 181 -8.06 -5.88 -16.26
N ARG A 182 -9.33 -6.24 -16.48
CA ARG A 182 -10.47 -5.65 -15.75
C ARG A 182 -10.43 -5.98 -14.25
N LEU A 183 -10.01 -7.20 -13.90
CA LEU A 183 -9.84 -7.61 -12.52
C LEU A 183 -8.68 -6.86 -11.87
N LEU A 184 -7.55 -6.73 -12.58
CA LEU A 184 -6.41 -5.95 -12.11
C LEU A 184 -6.79 -4.48 -11.85
N PHE A 185 -7.61 -3.88 -12.72
CA PHE A 185 -8.13 -2.53 -12.52
C PHE A 185 -8.92 -2.41 -11.22
N LYS A 186 -9.84 -3.35 -10.97
CA LYS A 186 -10.61 -3.39 -9.71
C LYS A 186 -9.71 -3.60 -8.50
N PHE A 187 -8.65 -4.40 -8.60
CA PHE A 187 -7.65 -4.54 -7.53
C PHE A 187 -6.97 -3.21 -7.21
N VAL A 188 -6.49 -2.50 -8.23
CA VAL A 188 -5.87 -1.18 -8.06
C VAL A 188 -6.85 -0.20 -7.39
N GLN A 189 -8.11 -0.17 -7.83
CA GLN A 189 -9.15 0.67 -7.22
C GLN A 189 -9.42 0.30 -5.75
N ALA A 190 -9.51 -1.00 -5.46
CA ALA A 190 -9.80 -1.50 -4.12
C ALA A 190 -8.67 -1.17 -3.12
N HIS A 191 -7.41 -1.31 -3.52
CA HIS A 191 -6.26 -0.95 -2.68
C HIS A 191 -6.05 0.56 -2.55
N SER A 192 -6.44 1.34 -3.56
CA SER A 192 -6.33 2.80 -3.57
C SER A 192 -7.29 3.49 -2.60
N THR A 193 -8.51 2.96 -2.46
CA THR A 193 -9.57 3.57 -1.64
C THR A 193 -9.17 3.77 -0.17
N PRO A 194 -8.68 2.75 0.57
CA PRO A 194 -8.24 2.95 1.95
C PRO A 194 -7.05 3.90 2.06
N PHE A 195 -6.15 3.94 1.08
CA PHE A 195 -5.05 4.91 1.06
C PHE A 195 -5.57 6.36 0.98
N LEU A 196 -6.53 6.64 0.09
CA LEU A 196 -7.10 7.98 -0.04
C LEU A 196 -7.96 8.37 1.18
N ARG A 197 -8.67 7.44 1.81
CA ARG A 197 -9.35 7.70 3.11
C ARG A 197 -8.35 8.17 4.16
N LYS A 198 -7.21 7.48 4.30
CA LYS A 198 -6.13 7.87 5.22
C LYS A 198 -5.60 9.26 4.89
N CYS A 199 -5.40 9.57 3.61
CA CYS A 199 -4.95 10.90 3.17
C CYS A 199 -5.97 12.00 3.51
N ALA A 200 -7.25 11.77 3.28
CA ALA A 200 -8.31 12.73 3.59
C ALA A 200 -8.39 13.01 5.11
N ALA A 201 -8.38 11.95 5.92
CA ALA A 201 -8.36 12.09 7.37
C ALA A 201 -7.10 12.84 7.86
N PHE A 202 -5.94 12.52 7.28
CA PHE A 202 -4.68 13.18 7.62
C PHE A 202 -4.66 14.66 7.24
N LEU A 203 -5.08 15.02 6.03
CA LEU A 203 -5.09 16.42 5.60
C LEU A 203 -6.07 17.26 6.43
N TYR A 204 -7.22 16.70 6.80
CA TYR A 204 -8.12 17.33 7.75
C TYR A 204 -7.46 17.53 9.12
N ALA A 205 -6.81 16.49 9.66
CA ALA A 205 -6.19 16.55 10.98
C ALA A 205 -4.99 17.51 11.06
N ARG A 206 -4.10 17.50 10.05
CA ARG A 206 -2.83 18.25 10.07
C ARG A 206 -2.92 19.66 9.47
N PHE A 207 -3.73 19.83 8.43
CA PHE A 207 -3.82 21.08 7.67
C PHE A 207 -5.20 21.74 7.77
N GLY A 208 -6.15 21.12 8.48
CA GLY A 208 -7.49 21.66 8.63
C GLY A 208 -8.31 21.67 7.34
N VAL A 209 -7.92 20.86 6.32
CA VAL A 209 -8.62 20.84 5.03
C VAL A 209 -10.03 20.31 5.22
N THR A 210 -11.02 21.17 4.98
CA THR A 210 -12.43 20.79 4.97
C THR A 210 -12.91 20.57 3.54
N TYR A 211 -13.64 19.48 3.32
CA TYR A 211 -14.17 19.12 2.00
C TYR A 211 -15.62 19.58 1.78
N ALA A 212 -16.18 20.32 2.73
CA ALA A 212 -17.51 20.91 2.64
C ALA A 212 -17.54 21.95 1.50
N GLY A 213 -18.24 21.65 0.41
CA GLY A 213 -18.42 22.56 -0.74
C GLY A 213 -18.12 21.92 -2.10
N ARG A 214 -17.29 20.87 -2.16
CA ARG A 214 -17.21 20.02 -3.36
C ARG A 214 -18.27 18.95 -3.25
N ARG A 215 -19.52 19.24 -3.64
CA ARG A 215 -20.48 18.15 -3.86
C ARG A 215 -20.00 17.38 -5.09
N ALA A 216 -19.37 16.23 -4.87
CA ALA A 216 -19.30 15.25 -5.94
C ALA A 216 -20.75 14.89 -6.32
N ALA A 217 -21.00 14.59 -7.60
CA ALA A 217 -22.34 14.21 -8.05
C ALA A 217 -22.90 13.12 -7.12
N ASP A 218 -24.12 13.36 -6.61
CA ASP A 218 -24.82 12.39 -5.76
C ASP A 218 -24.92 11.06 -6.54
N GLY A 219 -24.23 10.02 -6.06
CA GLY A 219 -24.12 8.71 -6.73
C GLY A 219 -22.74 8.32 -7.25
N ALA A 220 -21.76 9.23 -7.30
CA ALA A 220 -20.39 8.87 -7.69
C ALA A 220 -19.75 7.88 -6.70
N PRO A 221 -18.98 6.88 -7.19
CA PRO A 221 -18.30 5.93 -6.32
C PRO A 221 -17.32 6.66 -5.38
N GLU A 222 -17.18 6.14 -4.17
CA GLU A 222 -16.39 6.78 -3.11
C GLU A 222 -14.96 7.14 -3.55
N LEU A 223 -14.32 6.26 -4.31
CA LEU A 223 -12.98 6.46 -4.83
C LEU A 223 -12.87 7.75 -5.65
N GLU A 224 -13.79 7.98 -6.57
CA GLU A 224 -13.82 9.19 -7.40
C GLU A 224 -14.09 10.44 -6.56
N ARG A 225 -14.97 10.34 -5.56
CA ARG A 225 -15.22 11.41 -4.61
C ARG A 225 -13.96 11.80 -3.85
N LEU A 226 -13.23 10.80 -3.34
CA LEU A 226 -11.96 11.01 -2.63
C LEU A 226 -10.90 11.63 -3.54
N MET A 227 -10.76 11.15 -4.78
CA MET A 227 -9.83 11.73 -5.76
C MET A 227 -10.17 13.20 -6.03
N HIS A 228 -11.44 13.52 -6.23
CA HIS A 228 -11.91 14.89 -6.45
C HIS A 228 -11.66 15.81 -5.24
N HIS A 229 -11.94 15.34 -4.02
CA HIS A 229 -11.70 16.11 -2.79
C HIS A 229 -10.22 16.33 -2.51
N LEU A 230 -9.37 15.34 -2.81
CA LEU A 230 -7.92 15.42 -2.61
C LEU A 230 -7.19 16.13 -3.76
N ALA A 231 -7.92 16.55 -4.81
CA ALA A 231 -7.38 17.12 -6.04
C ALA A 231 -6.38 16.20 -6.75
N VAL A 232 -6.64 14.89 -6.70
CA VAL A 232 -5.88 13.85 -7.40
C VAL A 232 -6.49 13.67 -8.80
N PRO A 233 -5.68 13.70 -9.88
CA PRO A 233 -6.17 13.43 -11.23
C PRO A 233 -6.83 12.04 -11.35
N PRO A 234 -7.83 11.86 -12.23
CA PRO A 234 -8.46 10.55 -12.46
C PRO A 234 -7.46 9.51 -12.98
N TYR A 235 -7.76 8.21 -12.80
CA TYR A 235 -6.85 7.12 -13.15
C TYR A 235 -6.31 7.23 -14.58
N ARG A 236 -7.16 7.51 -15.57
CA ARG A 236 -6.72 7.71 -16.96
C ARG A 236 -5.54 8.67 -17.11
N VAL A 237 -5.55 9.77 -16.36
CA VAL A 237 -4.51 10.79 -16.39
C VAL A 237 -3.26 10.29 -15.67
N LEU A 238 -3.41 9.61 -14.54
CA LEU A 238 -2.28 9.04 -13.79
C LEU A 238 -1.58 7.92 -14.57
N LEU A 239 -2.35 7.04 -15.19
CA LEU A 239 -1.87 5.89 -15.95
C LEU A 239 -1.20 6.31 -17.26
N ALA A 240 -1.58 7.46 -17.83
CA ALA A 240 -0.91 8.06 -18.98
C ALA A 240 0.57 8.45 -18.71
N ALA A 241 1.05 8.37 -17.47
CA ALA A 241 2.48 8.53 -17.14
C ALA A 241 3.39 7.49 -17.82
N SER A 242 2.83 6.37 -18.31
CA SER A 242 3.58 5.32 -19.01
C SER A 242 3.99 5.68 -20.44
N GLY A 243 3.26 6.58 -21.11
CA GLY A 243 3.53 7.06 -22.47
C GLY A 243 4.23 8.41 -22.49
N ASP A 244 3.70 9.33 -23.30
CA ASP A 244 4.06 10.75 -23.32
C ASP A 244 3.12 11.57 -22.42
N PRO A 245 3.43 11.68 -21.12
CA PRO A 245 2.58 12.42 -20.21
C PRO A 245 2.51 13.90 -20.55
N PRO A 246 1.39 14.57 -20.23
CA PRO A 246 1.36 16.02 -20.10
C PRO A 246 2.52 16.51 -19.22
N ARG A 247 3.05 17.71 -19.50
CA ARG A 247 4.19 18.30 -18.76
C ARG A 247 4.02 18.24 -17.24
N LEU A 248 2.80 18.31 -16.73
CA LEU A 248 2.48 18.19 -15.31
C LEU A 248 2.92 16.86 -14.68
N LEU A 249 2.90 15.75 -15.44
CA LEU A 249 3.22 14.41 -14.94
C LEU A 249 4.62 13.94 -15.34
N CYS A 250 5.41 14.73 -16.08
CA CYS A 250 6.76 14.34 -16.47
C CYS A 250 7.67 14.10 -15.25
N GLY A 251 7.51 14.89 -14.19
CA GLY A 251 8.18 14.69 -12.92
C GLY A 251 7.78 13.39 -12.24
N LEU A 252 6.48 13.04 -12.27
CA LEU A 252 5.99 11.76 -11.72
C LEU A 252 6.55 10.57 -12.50
N ARG A 253 6.57 10.61 -13.84
CA ARG A 253 7.16 9.57 -14.67
C ARG A 253 8.63 9.33 -14.29
N LYS A 254 9.42 10.39 -14.13
CA LYS A 254 10.82 10.30 -13.67
C LYS A 254 10.94 9.69 -12.27
N LEU A 255 10.09 10.11 -11.33
CA LEU A 255 10.07 9.54 -9.98
C LEU A 255 9.75 8.04 -10.00
N VAL A 256 8.73 7.62 -10.76
CA VAL A 256 8.36 6.21 -10.90
C VAL A 256 9.49 5.40 -11.50
N ALA A 257 10.09 5.84 -12.61
CA ALA A 257 11.25 5.17 -13.21
C ALA A 257 12.41 5.03 -12.21
N CYS A 258 12.66 6.07 -11.41
CA CYS A 258 13.63 6.04 -10.33
C CYS A 258 13.29 5.05 -9.21
N TRP A 259 12.04 4.97 -8.77
CA TRP A 259 11.59 4.02 -7.75
C TRP A 259 11.77 2.58 -8.23
N LEU A 260 11.48 2.33 -9.51
CA LEU A 260 11.62 1.01 -10.13
C LEU A 260 13.08 0.62 -10.29
N ARG A 261 13.94 1.53 -10.77
CA ARG A 261 15.40 1.29 -10.79
C ARG A 261 15.95 0.99 -9.39
N HIS A 262 15.59 1.80 -8.39
CA HIS A 262 15.99 1.54 -7.01
C HIS A 262 15.43 0.21 -6.48
N HIS A 263 14.22 -0.17 -6.86
CA HIS A 263 13.66 -1.48 -6.52
C HIS A 263 14.52 -2.62 -7.09
N VAL A 264 14.93 -2.53 -8.36
CA VAL A 264 15.81 -3.51 -9.02
C VAL A 264 17.18 -3.57 -8.34
N ASP A 265 17.83 -2.41 -8.16
CA ASP A 265 19.16 -2.32 -7.54
C ASP A 265 19.18 -2.92 -6.13
N HIS A 266 18.17 -2.61 -5.32
CA HIS A 266 18.06 -3.12 -3.96
C HIS A 266 17.80 -4.64 -3.93
N ARG A 267 17.06 -5.19 -4.91
CA ARG A 267 16.86 -6.64 -5.02
C ARG A 267 18.14 -7.36 -5.40
N SER A 268 18.89 -6.81 -6.36
CA SER A 268 20.18 -7.34 -6.79
C SER A 268 21.22 -7.28 -5.67
N ALA A 269 21.25 -6.18 -4.91
CA ALA A 269 22.17 -6.00 -3.78
C ALA A 269 21.85 -6.91 -2.58
N SER A 270 20.61 -7.39 -2.44
CA SER A 270 20.19 -8.24 -1.30
C SER A 270 20.68 -9.70 -1.39
N GLY A 271 21.39 -10.10 -2.45
CA GLY A 271 22.02 -11.42 -2.58
C GLY A 271 21.04 -12.61 -2.46
N ALA A 272 21.55 -13.76 -1.99
CA ALA A 272 20.82 -15.02 -1.83
C ALA A 272 19.82 -15.05 -0.65
N ALA A 273 19.59 -13.92 0.04
CA ALA A 273 18.60 -13.87 1.11
C ALA A 273 17.18 -14.01 0.52
N PRO A 274 16.26 -14.73 1.17
CA PRO A 274 14.90 -14.89 0.68
C PRO A 274 14.23 -13.52 0.57
N GLN A 275 13.98 -13.09 -0.67
CA GLN A 275 13.41 -11.78 -0.96
C GLN A 275 11.99 -11.71 -0.39
N ARG A 276 11.77 -10.81 0.57
CA ARG A 276 10.46 -10.60 1.17
C ARG A 276 9.54 -9.97 0.13
N ARG A 277 8.45 -10.68 -0.21
CA ARG A 277 7.40 -10.17 -1.09
C ARG A 277 6.84 -8.84 -0.59
N LEU A 278 6.45 -7.99 -1.53
CA LEU A 278 5.74 -6.76 -1.25
C LEU A 278 4.40 -7.07 -0.58
N ARG A 279 4.20 -6.50 0.62
CA ARG A 279 2.95 -6.64 1.36
C ARG A 279 1.99 -5.51 1.01
N LEU A 280 0.78 -5.87 0.60
CA LEU A 280 -0.34 -4.96 0.44
C LEU A 280 -1.19 -4.92 1.71
N GLY A 281 -1.73 -3.74 2.02
CA GLY A 281 -2.76 -3.62 3.05
C GLY A 281 -4.06 -4.26 2.58
N TYR A 282 -4.88 -4.70 3.53
CA TYR A 282 -6.22 -5.20 3.22
C TYR A 282 -7.06 -4.11 2.51
N PRO A 283 -7.64 -4.39 1.33
CA PRO A 283 -8.34 -3.38 0.52
C PRO A 283 -9.77 -3.10 1.02
N GLY A 284 -10.34 -3.98 1.85
CA GLY A 284 -11.71 -3.86 2.34
C GLY A 284 -11.82 -3.04 3.62
N VAL A 285 -13.05 -2.81 4.04
CA VAL A 285 -13.34 -2.33 5.40
C VAL A 285 -13.03 -3.47 6.37
N TYR A 286 -12.20 -3.22 7.38
CA TYR A 286 -12.00 -4.18 8.46
C TYR A 286 -13.33 -4.41 9.16
N SER A 287 -13.87 -5.61 9.00
CA SER A 287 -15.05 -6.07 9.71
C SER A 287 -14.65 -7.26 10.56
N LEU A 288 -15.20 -7.30 11.77
CA LEU A 288 -15.06 -8.48 12.61
C LEU A 288 -15.96 -9.59 12.06
N VAL A 289 -15.51 -10.83 12.20
CA VAL A 289 -16.30 -12.01 11.90
C VAL A 289 -17.58 -11.96 12.73
N ARG A 290 -18.72 -12.12 12.05
CA ARG A 290 -20.02 -12.20 12.71
C ARG A 290 -20.09 -13.49 13.49
N LEU A 291 -20.29 -13.37 14.80
CA LEU A 291 -20.50 -14.52 15.66
C LEU A 291 -21.97 -14.98 15.57
N PRO A 292 -22.25 -16.27 15.78
CA PRO A 292 -23.60 -16.76 15.96
C PRO A 292 -24.32 -16.00 17.07
N ALA A 293 -25.62 -15.79 16.93
CA ALA A 293 -26.42 -15.08 17.93
C ALA A 293 -26.44 -15.77 19.29
N ARG A 294 -26.21 -17.09 19.32
CA ARG A 294 -26.16 -17.88 20.55
C ARG A 294 -24.76 -18.44 20.78
N LEU A 295 -24.30 -18.33 22.02
CA LEU A 295 -22.96 -18.75 22.45
C LEU A 295 -22.76 -20.27 22.39
N ASP A 296 -23.81 -21.05 22.63
CA ASP A 296 -23.78 -22.52 22.57
C ASP A 296 -23.42 -23.04 21.18
N GLN A 297 -23.93 -22.42 20.11
CA GLN A 297 -23.56 -22.76 18.73
C GLN A 297 -22.07 -22.54 18.47
N LEU A 298 -21.48 -21.48 19.03
CA LEU A 298 -20.05 -21.22 18.91
C LEU A 298 -19.24 -22.27 19.70
N TYR A 299 -19.68 -22.62 20.91
CA TYR A 299 -19.04 -23.68 21.70
C TYR A 299 -19.12 -25.03 21.01
N GLU A 300 -20.28 -25.44 20.53
CA GLU A 300 -20.47 -26.70 19.80
C GLU A 300 -19.58 -26.75 18.55
N ALA A 301 -19.52 -25.67 17.77
CA ALA A 301 -18.61 -25.57 16.64
C ALA A 301 -17.14 -25.69 17.06
N SER A 302 -16.76 -25.07 18.20
CA SER A 302 -15.38 -25.11 18.70
C SER A 302 -14.90 -26.52 19.07
N LEU A 303 -15.81 -27.40 19.50
CA LEU A 303 -15.50 -28.81 19.85
C LEU A 303 -15.15 -29.67 18.63
N HIS A 304 -15.52 -29.24 17.43
CA HIS A 304 -15.33 -30.01 16.20
C HIS A 304 -14.24 -29.44 15.30
N VAL A 305 -13.88 -28.16 15.45
CA VAL A 305 -12.89 -27.49 14.61
C VAL A 305 -11.48 -27.81 15.08
N LYS A 306 -10.67 -28.38 14.18
CA LYS A 306 -9.26 -28.68 14.42
C LYS A 306 -8.38 -27.46 14.13
N CYS A 307 -7.38 -27.23 14.98
CA CYS A 307 -6.35 -26.22 14.73
C CYS A 307 -5.63 -26.52 13.40
N PRO A 308 -5.42 -25.53 12.52
CA PRO A 308 -4.76 -25.75 11.24
C PRO A 308 -3.27 -26.11 11.37
N LYS A 309 -2.63 -25.74 12.49
CA LYS A 309 -1.21 -25.99 12.75
C LYS A 309 -0.95 -27.38 13.33
N CYS A 310 -1.57 -27.73 14.47
CA CYS A 310 -1.37 -29.06 15.09
C CYS A 310 -2.39 -30.13 14.67
N ARG A 311 -3.41 -29.77 13.89
CA ARG A 311 -4.46 -30.68 13.37
C ARG A 311 -5.28 -31.41 14.45
N THR A 312 -5.21 -30.96 15.70
CA THR A 312 -6.03 -31.46 16.82
C THR A 312 -7.10 -30.44 17.21
N VAL A 313 -8.17 -30.89 17.88
CA VAL A 313 -9.16 -29.99 18.49
C VAL A 313 -8.48 -29.34 19.71
N PRO A 314 -8.38 -28.00 19.77
CA PRO A 314 -7.77 -27.33 20.92
C PRO A 314 -8.58 -27.55 22.19
N LEU A 315 -7.89 -27.80 23.32
CA LEU A 315 -8.54 -27.89 24.63
C LEU A 315 -9.15 -26.55 25.04
N ASN A 316 -8.37 -25.47 24.83
CA ASN A 316 -8.81 -24.09 25.00
C ASN A 316 -8.76 -23.43 23.61
N PRO A 317 -9.87 -23.46 22.84
CA PRO A 317 -9.92 -22.83 21.53
C PRO A 317 -10.08 -21.31 21.66
N ALA A 318 -9.31 -20.56 20.89
CA ALA A 318 -9.51 -19.13 20.68
C ALA A 318 -9.95 -18.86 19.24
N PHE A 319 -10.81 -17.86 19.05
CA PHE A 319 -11.26 -17.42 17.72
C PHE A 319 -10.64 -16.08 17.36
N CYS A 320 -10.01 -16.00 16.19
CA CYS A 320 -9.56 -14.71 15.65
C CYS A 320 -10.75 -13.97 15.04
N LEU A 321 -11.20 -12.86 15.66
CA LEU A 321 -12.31 -12.06 15.12
C LEU A 321 -11.98 -11.35 13.81
N MET A 322 -10.72 -11.30 13.39
CA MET A 322 -10.33 -10.69 12.11
C MET A 322 -10.47 -11.65 10.93
N CYS A 323 -10.21 -12.95 11.13
CA CYS A 323 -10.18 -13.94 10.04
C CYS A 323 -11.06 -15.18 10.27
N GLY A 324 -11.64 -15.33 11.47
CA GLY A 324 -12.51 -16.45 11.84
C GLY A 324 -11.79 -17.75 12.17
N ARG A 325 -10.45 -17.78 12.16
CA ARG A 325 -9.66 -18.98 12.41
C ARG A 325 -9.70 -19.38 13.89
N VAL A 326 -9.80 -20.69 14.14
CA VAL A 326 -9.62 -21.30 15.46
C VAL A 326 -8.14 -21.55 15.71
N LEU A 327 -7.67 -21.12 16.87
CA LEU A 327 -6.28 -21.15 17.31
C LEU A 327 -6.19 -21.83 18.68
N CYS A 328 -5.07 -22.47 18.96
CA CYS A 328 -4.76 -22.97 20.28
C CYS A 328 -4.37 -21.80 21.19
N THR A 329 -5.05 -21.63 22.33
CA THR A 329 -4.67 -20.69 23.37
C THR A 329 -4.31 -21.42 24.65
N GLN A 330 -3.45 -20.82 25.47
CA GLN A 330 -3.03 -21.37 26.77
C GLN A 330 -2.58 -22.84 26.70
N SER A 331 -1.87 -23.19 25.63
CA SER A 331 -1.39 -24.54 25.36
C SER A 331 0.06 -24.48 24.89
N HIS A 332 0.85 -25.49 25.24
CA HIS A 332 2.24 -25.59 24.76
C HIS A 332 2.34 -26.05 23.30
N CYS A 333 1.27 -26.62 22.74
CA CYS A 333 1.21 -26.90 21.31
C CYS A 333 1.14 -25.58 20.52
N CYS A 334 1.71 -25.59 19.32
CA CYS A 334 1.71 -24.44 18.41
C CYS A 334 2.50 -23.20 18.86
N MET A 335 3.28 -23.24 19.94
CA MET A 335 4.17 -22.13 20.34
C MET A 335 5.45 -22.07 19.48
N ASP A 336 6.08 -20.91 19.42
CA ASP A 336 7.41 -20.69 18.84
C ASP A 336 8.21 -19.75 19.77
N GLY A 337 9.19 -20.31 20.49
CA GLY A 337 9.79 -19.67 21.66
C GLY A 337 8.73 -19.33 22.71
N ASP A 338 8.76 -18.09 23.21
CA ASP A 338 7.79 -17.58 24.20
C ASP A 338 6.47 -17.10 23.59
N ASN A 339 6.30 -17.21 22.27
CA ASN A 339 5.13 -16.70 21.57
C ASN A 339 4.12 -17.82 21.30
N GLY A 340 2.91 -17.70 21.86
CA GLY A 340 1.78 -18.59 21.58
C GLY A 340 1.17 -18.36 20.18
N GLU A 341 0.32 -19.29 19.74
CA GLU A 341 -0.30 -19.26 18.40
C GLU A 341 -1.09 -17.97 18.14
N CYS A 342 -1.87 -17.49 19.12
CA CYS A 342 -2.64 -16.25 18.98
C CYS A 342 -1.77 -15.02 18.69
N HIS A 343 -0.63 -14.90 19.35
CA HIS A 343 0.29 -13.78 19.17
C HIS A 343 1.01 -13.84 17.83
N MET A 344 1.49 -15.02 17.46
CA MET A 344 2.08 -15.23 16.14
C MET A 344 1.07 -14.96 15.02
N HIS A 345 -0.18 -15.40 15.20
CA HIS A 345 -1.24 -15.18 14.24
C HIS A 345 -1.56 -13.68 14.07
N GLY A 346 -1.59 -12.91 15.16
CA GLY A 346 -1.81 -11.45 15.10
C GLY A 346 -0.67 -10.66 14.46
N ARG A 347 0.54 -11.25 14.36
CA ARG A 347 1.72 -10.66 13.69
C ARG A 347 1.84 -10.99 12.21
N ALA A 348 1.17 -12.05 11.76
CA ALA A 348 1.24 -12.55 10.39
C ALA A 348 0.53 -11.58 9.43
#